data_AF-A0A833GQE2-F1
#
_entry.id   AF-A0A833GQE2-F1
#
_cell.length_a   1.000
_cell.length_b   1.000
_cell.length_c   1.000
_cell.angle_alpha   90.00
_cell.angle_beta   90.00
_cell.angle_gamma   90.00
#
_symmetry.space_group_name_H-M   'P 1'
#
loop_
_entity.id
_entity.type
_entity.pdbx_description
1 polymer ?
#
loop_
_entity_poly.entity_id
_entity_poly.type
_entity_poly.pdbx_seq_one_letter_code
_entity_poly.pdbx_strand_id
1 'polypeptide(L)'
;MILKQTEHLPASDKGTRVALIYALVAERLGAYYEHGQWLTVGQGATLCAEWLARSKRTLALAERQQLSAASDELARSIAAGLSREAGLYTAHELSESLSANYHSEVGAAIMVECERALDAGCP
;
A
#
# COMPACT_ATOMS: atom_id res chain seq x y z
N MET A 1 -7.63 -16.66 36.58
CA MET A 1 -7.32 -16.97 35.16
C MET A 1 -7.20 -15.62 34.45
N ILE A 2 -5.98 -15.06 34.38
CA ILE A 2 -5.75 -13.75 33.78
C ILE A 2 -5.62 -13.98 32.28
N LEU A 3 -6.56 -13.42 31.52
CA LEU A 3 -6.47 -13.33 30.07
C LEU A 3 -5.20 -12.53 29.77
N LYS A 4 -4.17 -13.21 29.26
CA LYS A 4 -3.01 -12.57 28.65
C LYS A 4 -3.56 -11.67 27.55
N GLN A 5 -3.52 -10.36 27.81
CA GLN A 5 -3.71 -9.32 26.82
C GLN A 5 -2.88 -9.72 25.60
N THR A 6 -3.54 -9.85 24.45
CA THR A 6 -2.89 -10.15 23.18
C THR A 6 -1.92 -9.02 22.91
N GLU A 7 -0.65 -9.23 23.24
CA GLU A 7 0.41 -8.27 22.95
C GLU A 7 0.39 -8.02 21.44
N HIS A 8 0.01 -6.79 21.08
CA HIS A 8 0.10 -6.30 19.73
C HIS A 8 1.57 -6.45 19.29
N LEU A 9 1.84 -7.33 18.33
CA LEU A 9 3.11 -7.27 17.63
C LEU A 9 3.12 -5.94 16.86
N PRO A 10 4.07 -5.03 17.13
CA PRO A 10 4.07 -3.75 16.47
C PRO A 10 4.25 -3.97 14.97
N ALA A 11 3.30 -3.46 14.18
CA ALA A 11 3.45 -3.35 12.72
C ALA A 11 4.44 -2.23 12.32
N SER A 12 5.17 -1.69 13.29
CA SER A 12 6.00 -0.48 13.15
C SER A 12 7.31 -0.73 12.43
N ASP A 13 7.63 -1.96 12.05
CA ASP A 13 8.81 -2.20 11.23
C ASP A 13 8.63 -1.56 9.85
N LYS A 14 9.67 -0.86 9.38
CA LYS A 14 9.67 -0.10 8.13
C LYS A 14 9.17 -0.96 6.97
N GLY A 15 9.59 -2.23 6.89
CA GLY A 15 9.18 -3.14 5.81
C GLY A 15 7.66 -3.37 5.76
N THR A 16 6.98 -3.43 6.91
CA THR A 16 5.52 -3.60 6.93
C THR A 16 4.81 -2.33 6.42
N ARG A 17 5.29 -1.15 6.79
CA ARG A 17 4.72 0.13 6.34
C ARG A 17 4.92 0.36 4.84
N VAL A 18 6.11 0.03 4.34
CA VAL A 18 6.43 0.08 2.90
C VAL A 18 5.53 -0.88 2.12
N ALA A 19 5.38 -2.13 2.59
CA ALA A 19 4.51 -3.12 1.95
C ALA A 19 3.04 -2.68 1.92
N LEU A 20 2.56 -1.97 2.95
CA LEU A 20 1.20 -1.40 2.96
C LEU A 20 1.04 -0.28 1.93
N ILE A 21 2.01 0.64 1.82
CA ILE A 21 1.99 1.69 0.78
C ILE A 21 1.98 1.04 -0.60
N TYR A 22 2.84 0.05 -0.83
CA TYR A 22 2.92 -0.69 -2.09
C TYR A 22 1.58 -1.34 -2.46
N ALA A 23 0.98 -2.10 -1.53
CA ALA A 23 -0.31 -2.75 -1.75
C ALA A 23 -1.43 -1.75 -2.02
N LEU A 24 -1.41 -0.58 -1.36
CA LEU A 24 -2.36 0.49 -1.63
C LEU A 24 -2.15 1.13 -3.01
N VAL A 25 -0.91 1.32 -3.46
CA VAL A 25 -0.63 1.81 -4.82
C VAL A 25 -1.16 0.84 -5.87
N ALA A 26 -0.92 -0.46 -5.69
CA ALA A 26 -1.46 -1.50 -6.57
C ALA A 26 -2.99 -1.42 -6.66
N GLU A 27 -3.66 -1.41 -5.50
CA GLU A 27 -5.13 -1.33 -5.41
C GLU A 27 -5.68 -0.04 -6.07
N ARG A 28 -5.04 1.10 -5.82
CA ARG A 28 -5.45 2.40 -6.38
C ARG A 28 -5.32 2.45 -7.89
N LEU A 29 -4.21 1.94 -8.43
CA LEU A 29 -3.98 1.90 -9.87
C LEU A 29 -4.96 0.93 -10.55
N GLY A 30 -5.21 -0.24 -9.93
CA GLY A 30 -6.24 -1.17 -10.39
C GLY A 30 -7.62 -0.51 -10.47
N ALA A 31 -8.10 0.06 -9.36
CA ALA A 31 -9.38 0.76 -9.31
C ALA A 31 -9.48 1.92 -10.31
N TYR A 32 -8.40 2.69 -10.50
CA TYR A 32 -8.38 3.81 -11.43
C TYR A 32 -8.46 3.36 -12.88
N TYR A 33 -7.63 2.40 -13.29
CA TYR A 33 -7.56 2.00 -14.70
C TYR A 33 -8.70 1.06 -15.13
N GLU A 34 -9.21 0.24 -14.21
CA GLU A 34 -10.32 -0.69 -14.46
C GLU A 34 -11.69 -0.02 -14.32
N HIS A 35 -11.86 0.88 -13.35
CA HIS A 35 -13.17 1.45 -12.99
C HIS A 35 -13.24 2.97 -13.07
N GLY A 36 -12.14 3.66 -13.36
CA GLY A 36 -12.10 5.12 -13.39
C GLY A 36 -12.24 5.76 -12.00
N GLN A 37 -11.95 5.02 -10.93
CA GLN A 37 -12.18 5.45 -9.55
C GLN A 37 -10.88 5.53 -8.76
N TRP A 38 -10.78 6.53 -7.89
CA TRP A 38 -9.73 6.61 -6.89
C TRP A 38 -10.30 6.28 -5.52
N LEU A 39 -9.60 5.42 -4.77
CA LEU A 39 -9.95 5.21 -3.37
C LEU A 39 -9.78 6.52 -2.59
N THR A 40 -10.66 6.77 -1.62
CA THR A 40 -10.42 7.82 -0.65
C THR A 40 -9.30 7.43 0.32
N VAL A 41 -8.73 8.40 1.04
CA VAL A 41 -7.78 8.12 2.13
C VAL A 41 -8.42 7.27 3.23
N GLY A 42 -9.71 7.49 3.50
CA GLY A 42 -10.47 6.68 4.46
C GLY A 42 -10.60 5.22 4.03
N GLN A 43 -10.94 4.97 2.76
CA GLN A 43 -11.02 3.61 2.22
C GLN A 43 -9.66 2.90 2.26
N GLY A 44 -8.57 3.59 1.89
CA GLY A 44 -7.23 3.02 2.00
C GLY A 44 -6.82 2.72 3.44
N ALA A 45 -7.13 3.60 4.39
CA ALA A 45 -6.87 3.35 5.81
C ALA A 45 -7.66 2.15 6.37
N THR A 46 -8.86 1.89 5.86
CA THR A 46 -9.66 0.69 6.17
C THR A 46 -9.00 -0.57 5.61
N LEU A 47 -8.57 -0.56 4.34
CA LEU A 47 -7.85 -1.69 3.75
C LEU A 47 -6.58 -2.05 4.51
N CYS A 48 -5.79 -1.05 4.94
CA CYS A 48 -4.64 -1.31 5.81
C CYS A 48 -5.04 -2.05 7.09
N ALA A 49 -6.15 -1.67 7.73
CA ALA A 49 -6.63 -2.33 8.94
C ALA A 49 -6.99 -3.79 8.66
N GLU A 50 -7.70 -4.05 7.56
CA GLU A 50 -8.10 -5.39 7.13
C GLU A 50 -6.91 -6.30 6.82
N TRP A 51 -5.92 -5.78 6.08
CA TRP A 51 -4.70 -6.53 5.74
C TRP A 51 -3.84 -6.82 6.97
N LEU A 52 -3.67 -5.84 7.87
CA LEU A 52 -2.93 -6.03 9.13
C LEU A 52 -3.62 -7.05 10.04
N ALA A 53 -4.95 -7.05 10.09
CA ALA A 53 -5.72 -8.00 10.89
C ALA A 53 -5.44 -9.47 10.51
N ARG A 54 -5.14 -9.76 9.23
CA ARG A 54 -4.76 -11.12 8.77
C ARG A 54 -3.49 -11.64 9.46
N SER A 55 -2.61 -10.76 9.89
CA SER A 55 -1.37 -11.09 10.62
C SER A 55 -1.42 -10.76 12.12
N LYS A 56 -2.62 -10.47 12.66
CA LYS A 56 -2.84 -10.04 14.06
C LYS A 56 -2.04 -8.79 14.45
N ARG A 57 -1.72 -7.95 13.46
CA ARG A 57 -1.04 -6.67 13.63
C ARG A 57 -2.06 -5.54 13.57
N THR A 58 -1.72 -4.39 14.14
CA THR A 58 -2.51 -3.17 13.96
C THR A 58 -1.60 -1.93 13.91
N LEU A 59 -2.18 -0.82 13.45
CA LEU A 59 -1.63 0.53 13.48
C LEU A 59 -2.73 1.48 13.95
N ALA A 60 -2.39 2.64 14.53
CA ALA A 60 -3.40 3.65 14.87
C ALA A 60 -4.09 4.18 13.60
N LEU A 61 -5.32 4.70 13.73
CA LEU A 61 -6.05 5.26 12.58
C LEU A 61 -5.25 6.35 11.87
N ALA A 62 -4.64 7.26 12.64
CA ALA A 62 -3.81 8.35 12.10
C ALA A 62 -2.63 7.82 11.27
N GLU A 63 -1.95 6.78 11.73
CA GLU A 63 -0.84 6.15 10.99
C GLU A 63 -1.34 5.51 9.69
N ARG A 64 -2.48 4.80 9.72
CA ARG A 64 -3.07 4.21 8.49
C ARG A 64 -3.51 5.28 7.49
N GLN A 65 -4.05 6.40 7.98
CA GLN A 65 -4.40 7.53 7.13
C GLN A 65 -3.17 8.16 6.48
N GLN A 66 -2.06 8.29 7.22
CA GLN A 66 -0.79 8.78 6.69
C GLN A 66 -0.24 7.87 5.58
N LEU A 67 -0.20 6.55 5.81
CA LEU A 67 0.22 5.59 4.77
C LEU A 67 -0.71 5.66 3.54
N SER A 68 -2.02 5.80 3.78
CA SER A 68 -2.98 5.91 2.70
C SER A 68 -2.84 7.22 1.91
N ALA A 69 -2.52 8.35 2.55
CA ALA A 69 -2.27 9.61 1.85
C ALA A 69 -1.01 9.52 0.99
N ALA A 70 0.10 8.99 1.54
CA ALA A 70 1.34 8.79 0.80
C ALA A 70 1.13 7.87 -0.42
N SER A 71 0.35 6.79 -0.28
CA SER A 71 0.01 5.92 -1.42
C SER A 71 -0.84 6.62 -2.49
N ASP A 72 -1.72 7.56 -2.11
CA ASP A 72 -2.56 8.28 -3.07
C ASP A 72 -1.73 9.24 -3.92
N GLU A 73 -0.85 10.01 -3.28
CA GLU A 73 0.09 10.91 -3.96
C GLU A 73 0.99 10.14 -4.93
N LEU A 74 1.59 9.04 -4.47
CA LEU A 74 2.44 8.20 -5.31
C LEU A 74 1.66 7.59 -6.48
N ALA A 75 0.48 7.01 -6.25
CA ALA A 75 -0.32 6.41 -7.32
C ALA A 75 -0.76 7.44 -8.38
N ARG A 76 -1.08 8.67 -7.97
CA ARG A 76 -1.39 9.77 -8.90
C ARG A 76 -0.17 10.19 -9.73
N SER A 77 0.99 10.27 -9.09
CA SER A 77 2.25 10.59 -9.76
C SER A 77 2.59 9.55 -10.84
N ILE A 78 2.47 8.26 -10.50
CA ILE A 78 2.66 7.14 -11.45
C ILE A 78 1.66 7.25 -12.59
N ALA A 79 0.36 7.41 -12.29
CA ALA A 79 -0.67 7.48 -13.31
C ALA A 79 -0.51 8.67 -14.27
N ALA A 80 0.03 9.80 -13.80
CA ALA A 80 0.30 10.97 -14.64
C ALA A 80 1.39 10.71 -15.70
N GLY A 81 2.30 9.74 -15.45
CA GLY A 81 3.39 9.38 -16.35
C GLY A 81 3.08 8.23 -17.30
N LEU A 82 1.90 7.61 -17.23
CA LEU A 82 1.58 6.40 -17.98
C LEU A 82 0.42 6.61 -18.97
N SER A 83 0.49 5.90 -20.09
CA SER A 83 -0.70 5.69 -20.93
C SER A 83 -1.67 4.74 -20.23
N ARG A 84 -2.92 4.68 -20.70
CA ARG A 84 -3.92 3.76 -20.14
C ARG A 84 -3.50 2.29 -20.22
N GLU A 85 -2.92 1.88 -21.35
CA GLU A 85 -2.46 0.50 -21.55
C GLU A 85 -1.29 0.16 -20.64
N ALA A 86 -0.28 1.05 -20.58
CA ALA A 86 0.84 0.89 -19.67
C ALA A 86 0.38 0.88 -18.20
N GLY A 87 -0.61 1.70 -17.86
CA GLY A 87 -1.23 1.75 -16.54
C GLY A 87 -1.90 0.45 -16.12
N LEU A 88 -2.69 -0.16 -17.00
CA LEU A 88 -3.31 -1.48 -16.76
C LEU A 88 -2.25 -2.57 -16.57
N TYR A 89 -1.23 -2.58 -17.42
CA TYR A 89 -0.10 -3.51 -17.29
C TYR A 89 0.62 -3.32 -15.94
N THR A 90 0.97 -2.08 -15.58
CA THR A 90 1.61 -1.78 -14.30
C THR A 90 0.74 -2.21 -13.13
N ALA A 91 -0.55 -1.89 -13.12
CA ALA A 91 -1.46 -2.28 -12.04
C ALA A 91 -1.49 -3.81 -11.85
N HIS A 92 -1.53 -4.56 -12.96
CA HIS A 92 -1.48 -6.02 -12.94
C HIS A 92 -0.16 -6.53 -12.35
N GLU A 93 0.99 -6.04 -12.83
CA GLU A 93 2.32 -6.42 -12.34
C GLU A 93 2.47 -6.17 -10.83
N LEU A 94 1.98 -5.03 -10.33
CA LEU A 94 2.04 -4.71 -8.91
C LEU A 94 1.15 -5.65 -8.08
N SER A 95 -0.05 -5.97 -8.57
CA SER A 95 -0.95 -6.91 -7.91
C SER A 95 -0.35 -8.31 -7.81
N GLU A 96 0.23 -8.82 -8.91
CA GLU A 96 0.91 -10.12 -8.91
C GLU A 96 2.12 -10.13 -7.98
N SER A 97 2.86 -9.02 -7.90
CA SER A 97 4.04 -8.85 -7.03
C SER A 97 3.73 -8.81 -5.53
N LEU A 98 2.45 -8.75 -5.14
CA LEU A 98 2.04 -8.98 -3.74
C LEU A 98 2.24 -10.44 -3.32
N SER A 99 2.32 -11.36 -4.29
CA SER A 99 2.71 -12.75 -4.06
C SER A 99 4.22 -12.86 -3.90
N ALA A 100 4.67 -13.54 -2.84
CA ALA A 100 6.10 -13.78 -2.59
C ALA A 100 6.80 -14.62 -3.68
N ASN A 101 6.04 -15.27 -4.57
CA ASN A 101 6.58 -16.15 -5.60
C ASN A 101 6.69 -15.49 -6.98
N TYR A 102 6.33 -14.21 -7.09
CA TYR A 102 6.35 -13.47 -8.35
C TYR A 102 7.38 -12.34 -8.27
N HIS A 103 8.14 -12.15 -9.34
CA HIS A 103 9.14 -11.10 -9.43
C HIS A 103 8.89 -10.24 -10.66
N SER A 104 8.68 -8.95 -10.43
CA SER A 104 8.51 -7.93 -11.45
C SER A 104 9.55 -6.84 -11.29
N GLU A 105 10.20 -6.46 -12.40
CA GLU A 105 11.13 -5.33 -12.40
C GLU A 105 10.42 -4.01 -12.11
N VAL A 106 9.23 -3.79 -12.66
CA VAL A 106 8.42 -2.61 -12.33
C VAL A 106 7.94 -2.68 -10.89
N GLY A 107 7.58 -3.87 -10.39
CA GLY A 107 7.27 -4.08 -8.98
C GLY A 107 8.41 -3.68 -8.05
N ALA A 108 9.64 -4.10 -8.35
CA ALA A 108 10.81 -3.73 -7.57
C ALA A 108 11.10 -2.21 -7.62
N ALA A 109 10.95 -1.57 -8.79
CA ALA A 109 11.12 -0.13 -8.93
C ALA A 109 10.08 0.66 -8.10
N ILE A 110 8.80 0.25 -8.15
CA ILE A 110 7.74 0.90 -7.35
C ILE A 110 7.95 0.67 -5.85
N MET A 111 8.52 -0.47 -5.43
CA MET A 111 8.86 -0.72 -4.03
C MET A 111 9.86 0.34 -3.50
N VAL A 112 10.88 0.67 -4.29
CA VAL A 112 11.85 1.74 -3.94
C VAL A 112 11.15 3.10 -3.81
N GLU A 113 10.20 3.41 -4.68
CA GLU A 113 9.43 4.66 -4.57
C GLU A 113 8.50 4.66 -3.35
N CYS A 114 7.97 3.50 -2.94
CA CYS A 114 7.20 3.37 -1.70
C CYS A 114 8.06 3.62 -0.45
N GLU A 115 9.32 3.15 -0.45
CA GLU A 115 10.28 3.46 0.61
C GLU A 115 10.55 4.97 0.70
N ARG A 116 10.77 5.62 -0.44
CA ARG A 116 10.98 7.08 -0.51
C ARG A 116 9.76 7.86 -0.04
N ALA A 117 8.55 7.43 -0.44
CA ALA A 117 7.30 8.03 0.00
C ALA A 117 7.11 7.92 1.52
N LEU A 118 7.48 6.78 2.11
CA LEU A 118 7.45 6.60 3.55
C LEU A 118 8.43 7.53 4.27
N ASP A 119 9.66 7.63 3.76
CA ASP A 119 10.71 8.46 4.35
C ASP A 119 10.39 9.97 4.22
N ALA A 120 9.75 10.40 3.12
CA ALA A 120 9.32 11.79 2.93
C ALA A 120 8.17 12.21 3.86
N GLY A 121 7.33 11.26 4.27
CA GLY A 121 6.24 11.49 5.21
C GLY A 121 6.65 11.41 6.69
N CYS A 122 7.87 10.97 7.00
CA CYS A 122 8.42 10.98 8.35
C CYS A 122 9.24 12.27 8.57
N PRO A 123 8.86 13.16 9.49
CA PRO A 123 9.72 14.27 9.90
C PRO A 123 10.97 13.77 10.66
#